data_AF-A0A6B8TRB3-F1
#
_entry.id   AF-A0A6B8TRB3-F1
#
_cell.length_a   1.000
_cell.length_b   1.000
_cell.length_c   1.000
_cell.angle_alpha   90.00
_cell.angle_beta   90.00
_cell.angle_gamma   90.00
#
_symmetry.space_group_name_H-M   'P 1'
#
loop_
_entity.id
_entity.type
_entity.pdbx_description
1 polymer ?
#
loop_
_entity_poly.entity_id
_entity_poly.type
_entity_poly.pdbx_seq_one_letter_code
_entity_poly.pdbx_strand_id
1 'polypeptide(L)' 'MKYMNIFLGMVGPWQVVIIVALILLLFGGKKIPELMRGLGTGIREFKDATKDPAKDNERIGKPEDEQINKSAN' A
#
# COMPACT_ATOMS: atom_id res chain seq x y z
N MET A 1 33.74 3.65 -20.79
CA MET A 1 33.43 2.77 -19.64
C MET A 1 32.69 3.46 -18.49
N LYS A 2 32.85 4.77 -18.24
CA LYS A 2 32.10 5.52 -17.20
C LYS A 2 30.57 5.39 -17.27
N TYR A 3 29.99 5.25 -18.47
CA TYR A 3 28.54 5.10 -18.67
C TYR A 3 27.98 3.74 -18.21
N MET A 4 28.81 2.69 -18.17
CA MET A 4 28.38 1.36 -17.71
C MET A 4 28.19 1.33 -16.18
N ASN A 5 28.99 2.11 -15.44
CA ASN A 5 28.89 2.20 -13.99
C ASN A 5 27.63 2.94 -13.51
N ILE A 6 27.10 3.85 -14.34
CA ILE A 6 25.82 4.55 -14.08
C ILE A 6 24.66 3.55 -14.10
N PHE A 7 24.76 2.48 -14.90
CA PHE A 7 23.69 1.50 -15.08
C PHE A 7 23.77 0.32 -14.10
N LEU A 8 24.97 -0.13 -13.73
CA LEU A 8 25.14 -1.42 -13.03
C LEU A 8 25.48 -1.34 -11.53
N GLY A 9 25.96 -0.21 -11.02
CA GLY A 9 26.48 -0.13 -9.63
C GLY A 9 26.01 1.04 -8.78
N MET A 10 25.47 2.09 -9.40
CA MET A 10 24.97 3.29 -8.72
C MET A 10 23.86 3.93 -9.54
N VAL A 11 22.70 3.28 -9.63
CA VAL A 11 21.46 4.03 -9.92
C VAL A 11 21.18 4.86 -8.66
N GLY A 12 21.94 5.93 -8.50
CA GLY A 12 21.86 6.81 -7.36
C GLY A 12 20.51 7.52 -7.33
N PRO A 13 20.14 8.11 -6.18
CA PRO A 13 18.91 8.90 -6.06
C PRO A 13 18.80 9.96 -7.16
N TRP A 14 19.93 10.49 -7.62
CA TRP A 14 20.00 11.54 -8.63
C TRP A 14 19.48 11.09 -10.00
N GLN A 15 19.82 9.89 -10.45
CA GLN A 15 19.40 9.34 -11.74
C GLN A 15 17.90 9.01 -11.73
N VAL A 16 17.41 8.45 -10.61
CA VAL A 16 15.97 8.18 -10.42
C VAL A 16 15.18 9.48 -10.50
N VAL A 17 15.65 10.55 -9.84
CA VAL A 17 15.01 11.87 -9.89
C VAL A 17 14.93 12.40 -11.32
N ILE A 18 16.00 12.26 -12.12
CA ILE A 18 16.01 12.70 -13.53
C ILE A 18 14.99 11.91 -14.36
N ILE A 19 14.91 10.59 -14.19
CA ILE A 19 13.94 9.75 -14.92
C ILE A 19 12.51 10.13 -14.52
N VAL A 20 12.26 10.29 -13.23
CA VAL A 20 10.95 10.72 -12.71
C VAL A 20 10.60 12.11 -13.24
N ALA A 21 11.55 13.04 -13.29
CA ALA A 21 11.35 14.37 -13.86
C ALA A 21 10.99 14.34 -15.35
N LEU A 22 11.63 13.47 -16.15
CA LEU A 22 11.28 13.28 -17.56
C LEU A 22 9.87 12.71 -17.73
N ILE A 23 9.49 11.70 -16.94
CA ILE A 23 8.14 11.14 -16.95
C ILE A 23 7.12 12.22 -16.54
N LEU A 24 7.42 13.01 -15.52
CA LEU A 24 6.61 14.14 -15.08
C LEU A 24 6.47 15.22 -16.15
N LEU A 25 7.48 15.45 -16.99
CA LEU A 25 7.41 16.41 -18.08
C LEU A 25 6.52 15.90 -19.22
N LEU A 26 6.58 14.61 -19.54
CA LEU A 26 5.78 13.99 -20.60
C LEU A 26 4.31 13.81 -20.20
N PHE A 27 4.05 13.33 -18.99
CA PHE A 27 2.71 13.00 -18.52
C PHE A 27 2.10 14.10 -17.63
N GLY A 28 2.91 15.04 -17.13
CA GLY A 28 2.49 16.06 -16.17
C GLY A 28 2.44 15.54 -14.73
N GLY A 29 2.64 16.45 -13.76
CA GLY A 29 2.61 16.14 -12.32
C GLY A 29 1.30 15.57 -11.78
N LYS A 30 0.19 15.76 -12.51
CA LYS A 30 -1.14 15.35 -12.06
C LYS A 30 -1.52 13.93 -12.48
N LYS A 31 -0.93 13.38 -13.55
CA LYS A 31 -1.33 12.07 -14.10
C LYS A 31 -0.81 10.89 -13.29
N ILE A 32 0.40 10.98 -12.74
CA ILE A 32 0.96 9.91 -11.90
C ILE A 32 0.11 9.67 -10.63
N PRO A 33 -0.24 10.71 -9.83
CA PRO A 33 -1.11 10.52 -8.65
C PRO A 33 -2.53 10.06 -9.01
N GLU A 34 -3.08 10.54 -10.13
CA GLU A 34 -4.41 10.16 -10.62
C GLU A 34 -4.47 8.65 -10.95
N LEU A 35 -3.45 8.15 -11.67
CA LEU A 35 -3.31 6.72 -12.00
C LEU A 35 -3.06 5.86 -10.74
N MET A 36 -2.21 6.32 -9.82
CA MET A 36 -1.96 5.63 -8.55
C MET A 36 -3.23 5.53 -7.69
N ARG A 37 -4.05 6.58 -7.65
CA ARG A 37 -5.34 6.56 -6.94
C ARG A 37 -6.30 5.56 -7.56
N GLY A 38 -6.43 5.56 -8.89
CA GLY A 38 -7.28 4.60 -9.61
C GLY A 38 -6.83 3.14 -9.39
N LEU A 39 -5.54 2.87 -9.53
CA LEU A 39 -4.96 1.55 -9.27
C LEU A 39 -5.12 1.13 -7.81
N GLY A 40 -4.89 2.05 -6.86
CA GLY A 40 -5.00 1.77 -5.42
C GLY A 40 -6.42 1.40 -5.01
N THR A 41 -7.42 2.11 -5.53
CA THR A 41 -8.83 1.76 -5.32
C THR A 41 -9.17 0.41 -5.94
N GLY A 42 -8.74 0.15 -7.18
CA GLY A 42 -8.98 -1.13 -7.85
C GLY A 42 -8.34 -2.33 -7.13
N ILE A 43 -7.10 -2.18 -6.64
CA ILE A 43 -6.43 -3.22 -5.84
C ILE A 43 -7.17 -3.45 -4.52
N ARG A 44 -7.67 -2.38 -3.88
CA ARG A 44 -8.44 -2.49 -2.63
C ARG A 44 -9.75 -3.25 -2.85
N GLU A 45 -10.54 -2.87 -3.85
CA GLU A 45 -11.79 -3.55 -4.20
C GLU A 45 -11.54 -5.00 -4.60
N PHE A 46 -10.49 -5.27 -5.38
CA PHE A 46 -10.09 -6.63 -5.75
C PHE A 46 -9.74 -7.48 -4.53
N LYS A 47 -8.97 -6.93 -3.59
CA LYS A 47 -8.62 -7.59 -2.33
C LYS A 47 -9.88 -7.84 -1.49
N ASP A 48 -10.77 -6.86 -1.39
CA ASP A 48 -11.98 -6.96 -0.56
C ASP A 48 -12.96 -8.00 -1.16
N ALA A 49 -13.09 -8.07 -2.49
CA ALA A 49 -13.88 -9.09 -3.18
C ALA A 49 -13.27 -10.51 -3.08
N THR A 50 -11.94 -10.60 -2.99
CA THR A 50 -11.23 -11.88 -2.80
C THR A 50 -11.15 -12.28 -1.32
N LYS A 51 -11.55 -11.39 -0.38
CA LYS A 51 -11.55 -11.68 1.05
C LYS A 51 -12.76 -12.55 1.36
N ASP A 52 -12.48 -13.83 1.59
CA ASP A 52 -13.48 -14.84 1.92
C ASP A 52 -14.26 -14.45 3.20
N PRO A 53 -15.60 -14.28 3.15
CA PRO A 53 -16.41 -13.83 4.30
C PRO A 53 -16.32 -14.78 5.51
N ALA A 54 -15.87 -16.01 5.31
CA ALA A 54 -15.65 -16.98 6.39
C ALA A 54 -14.50 -16.58 7.33
N LYS A 55 -13.58 -15.70 6.93
CA LYS A 55 -12.40 -15.32 7.75
C LYS A 55 -12.60 -14.09 8.63
N ASP A 56 -13.73 -13.39 8.57
CA ASP A 56 -14.01 -12.22 9.43
C ASP A 56 -14.81 -12.56 10.70
N ASN A 57 -15.38 -13.77 10.81
CA ASN A 57 -16.13 -14.22 11.99
C ASN A 57 -15.28 -14.76 13.15
N GLU A 58 -13.94 -14.71 13.07
CA GLU A 58 -13.06 -15.18 14.15
C GLU A 58 -12.43 -14.02 14.96
N ARG A 59 -12.85 -12.77 14.75
CA ARG A 59 -12.36 -11.61 15.52
C ARG A 59 -13.42 -10.87 16.35
N ILE A 60 -14.64 -11.41 16.44
CA ILE A 60 -15.67 -10.94 17.39
C ILE A 60 -16.07 -12.13 18.26
N GLY A 61 -15.19 -12.44 19.22
CA GLY A 61 -15.36 -13.61 20.08
C GLY A 61 -14.27 -13.65 21.15
N LYS A 62 -14.15 -12.59 21.94
CA LYS A 62 -13.46 -12.65 23.22
C LYS A 62 -14.43 -12.16 24.30
N PRO A 63 -14.77 -13.00 25.30
CA PRO A 63 -15.77 -12.69 26.31
C PRO A 63 -15.16 -11.72 27.33
N GLU A 64 -15.84 -10.61 27.60
CA GLU A 64 -15.50 -9.66 28.67
C GLU A 64 -16.73 -9.40 29.56
N ASP A 65 -17.47 -10.46 29.86
CA ASP A 65 -18.44 -10.53 30.95
C ASP A 65 -17.82 -11.24 32.18
N GLU A 66 -16.68 -10.73 32.67
CA GLU A 66 -16.09 -11.17 33.95
C GLU A 66 -15.88 -9.97 34.89
N GLN A 67 -16.92 -9.21 35.25
CA GLN A 67 -16.86 -8.26 36.38
C GLN A 67 -18.12 -8.13 37.26
N ILE A 68 -19.22 -8.87 37.05
CA ILE A 68 -20.47 -8.60 37.81
C ILE A 68 -20.75 -9.57 38.98
N ASN A 69 -19.97 -10.64 39.20
CA ASN A 69 -20.27 -11.61 40.28
C ASN A 69 -19.08 -11.96 41.21
N LYS A 70 -18.53 -10.98 41.94
CA LYS A 70 -17.70 -11.25 43.15
C LYS A 70 -17.94 -10.28 44.32
N SER A 71 -19.14 -9.73 44.46
CA SER A 71 -19.50 -8.90 45.63
C SER A 71 -20.76 -9.35 46.37
N ALA A 72 -21.30 -10.54 46.07
CA ALA A 72 -22.45 -11.08 46.78
C ALA A 72 -22.40 -12.62 46.88
N ASN A 73 -21.45 -13.14 47.66
CA ASN A 73 -21.64 -14.30 48.54
C ASN A 73 -20.42 -14.44 49.46
#